data_AF-A0A845FRF8-F1
#
_entry.id   AF-A0A845FRF8-F1
#
_cell.length_a   1.000
_cell.length_b   1.000
_cell.length_c   1.000
_cell.angle_alpha   90.00
_cell.angle_beta   90.00
_cell.angle_gamma   90.00
#
_symmetry.space_group_name_H-M   'P 1'
#
loop_
_entity.id
_entity.type
_entity.pdbx_description
1 polymer ?
#
loop_
_entity_poly.entity_id
_entity_poly.type
_entity_poly.pdbx_seq_one_letter_code
_entity_poly.pdbx_strand_id
1 'polypeptide(L)'
;MKLRLLFTGLALLPMLVSADTLQPFASDGCSAFPDGTFAQNELWLSCCHEHDYAYWQGGTYEQRLEADKALESCVARVGEPQIAVLMLAGVRVGGTPYLPTRFRWGYGWSYPRAYGELTADELAQIQALSVRVGGAGDEAANTGEAAE
;
A
#
# COMPACT_ATOMS: atom_id res chain seq x y z
N MET A 1 -33.06 32.06 51.49
CA MET A 1 -31.94 31.66 50.61
C MET A 1 -32.52 31.05 49.34
N LYS A 2 -32.29 31.64 48.16
CA LYS A 2 -32.78 31.11 46.87
C LYS A 2 -31.60 30.43 46.15
N LEU A 3 -31.61 29.11 46.11
CA LEU A 3 -30.61 28.32 45.38
C LEU A 3 -30.90 28.42 43.88
N ARG A 4 -30.02 29.08 43.12
CA ARG A 4 -30.10 29.15 41.65
C ARG A 4 -29.34 27.95 41.09
N LEU A 5 -30.04 26.95 40.55
CA LEU A 5 -29.42 25.90 39.74
C LEU A 5 -28.99 26.50 38.40
N LEU A 6 -27.69 26.66 38.19
CA LEU A 6 -27.10 27.00 36.89
C LEU A 6 -27.03 25.72 36.05
N PHE A 7 -27.95 25.55 35.10
CA PHE A 7 -27.84 24.53 34.06
C PHE A 7 -26.79 24.99 33.04
N THR A 8 -25.52 24.63 33.26
CA THR A 8 -24.49 24.70 32.21
C THR A 8 -24.76 23.60 31.20
N GLY A 9 -25.41 23.96 30.09
CA GLY A 9 -25.61 23.05 28.96
C GLY A 9 -24.28 22.61 28.36
N LEU A 10 -24.03 21.31 28.35
CA LEU A 10 -22.87 20.70 27.69
C LEU A 10 -23.07 20.83 26.16
N ALA A 11 -22.42 21.82 25.55
CA ALA A 11 -22.41 21.97 24.10
C ALA A 11 -21.55 20.85 23.48
N LEU A 12 -22.19 19.91 22.76
CA LEU A 12 -21.51 18.94 21.91
C LEU A 12 -20.96 19.66 20.68
N LEU A 13 -19.65 19.91 20.69
CA LEU A 13 -18.94 20.43 19.53
C LEU A 13 -18.83 19.30 18.48
N PRO A 14 -19.29 19.50 17.23
CA PRO A 14 -19.15 18.49 16.20
C PRO A 14 -17.65 18.26 15.90
N MET A 15 -17.20 17.00 15.99
CA MET A 15 -15.87 16.59 15.54
C MET A 15 -15.83 16.72 14.02
N LEU A 16 -15.00 17.62 13.50
CA LEU A 16 -14.66 17.67 12.08
C LEU A 16 -13.77 16.46 11.74
N VAL A 17 -14.36 15.39 11.20
CA VAL A 17 -13.61 14.30 10.60
C VAL A 17 -13.10 14.78 9.24
N SER A 18 -11.79 15.02 9.14
CA SER A 18 -11.15 15.26 7.85
C SER A 18 -10.82 13.92 7.21
N ALA A 19 -11.17 13.74 5.94
CA ALA A 19 -10.73 12.59 5.17
C ALA A 19 -9.20 12.62 5.05
N ASP A 20 -8.55 11.49 5.34
CA ASP A 20 -7.10 11.37 5.19
C ASP A 20 -6.71 11.48 3.71
N THR A 21 -5.52 12.02 3.46
CA THR A 21 -5.01 12.24 2.09
C THR A 21 -3.97 11.18 1.75
N LEU A 22 -4.26 10.39 0.72
CA LEU A 22 -3.37 9.36 0.22
C LEU A 22 -2.10 9.99 -0.37
N GLN A 23 -0.94 9.52 0.07
CA GLN A 23 0.33 9.91 -0.53
C GLN A 23 0.50 9.28 -1.93
N PRO A 24 1.25 9.92 -2.86
CA PRO A 24 1.59 9.31 -4.14
C PRO A 24 2.21 7.91 -3.95
N PHE A 25 1.89 6.98 -4.85
CA PHE A 25 2.47 5.65 -4.82
C PHE A 25 3.99 5.72 -4.96
N ALA A 26 4.68 4.96 -4.11
CA ALA A 26 6.13 4.76 -4.17
C ALA A 26 6.41 3.33 -3.70
N SER A 27 7.28 2.62 -4.41
CA SER A 27 7.78 1.29 -4.05
C SER A 27 9.26 1.40 -3.66
N ASP A 28 9.67 0.59 -2.68
CA ASP A 28 11.09 0.46 -2.30
C ASP A 28 11.67 -0.92 -2.64
N GLY A 29 11.02 -1.62 -3.59
CA GLY A 29 11.38 -2.99 -3.99
C GLY A 29 10.90 -3.99 -2.96
N CYS A 30 11.70 -5.00 -2.65
CA CYS A 30 11.35 -6.00 -1.64
C CYS A 30 11.65 -5.54 -0.20
N SER A 31 11.75 -4.22 0.01
CA SER A 31 12.01 -3.50 1.26
C SER A 31 13.19 -4.00 2.09
N ALA A 32 12.98 -5.04 2.90
CA ALA A 32 13.96 -5.66 3.80
C ALA A 32 14.44 -7.02 3.30
N PHE A 33 14.17 -7.32 2.04
CA PHE A 33 14.56 -8.54 1.34
C PHE A 33 15.28 -8.15 0.04
N PRO A 34 16.26 -8.94 -0.46
CA PRO A 34 16.88 -8.67 -1.76
C PRO A 34 15.84 -8.68 -2.90
N ASP A 35 16.07 -7.91 -3.97
CA ASP A 35 15.17 -7.87 -5.15
C ASP A 35 15.37 -9.05 -6.12
N GLY A 36 16.36 -9.89 -5.84
CA GLY A 36 16.73 -11.03 -6.67
C GLY A 36 17.86 -11.85 -6.06
N THR A 37 18.36 -12.80 -6.84
CA THR A 37 19.55 -13.58 -6.49
C THR A 37 20.82 -12.78 -6.79
N PHE A 38 21.99 -13.21 -6.28
CA PHE A 38 23.26 -12.59 -6.64
C PHE A 38 23.57 -12.59 -8.15
N ALA A 39 23.02 -13.54 -8.91
CA ALA A 39 23.21 -13.63 -10.35
C ALA A 39 22.17 -12.83 -11.13
N GLN A 40 20.96 -12.68 -10.58
CA GLN A 40 19.83 -11.99 -11.18
C GLN A 40 19.23 -11.07 -10.12
N ASN A 41 19.83 -9.89 -9.94
CA ASN A 41 19.58 -9.00 -8.79
C ASN A 41 18.17 -8.40 -8.74
N GLU A 42 17.36 -8.55 -9.79
CA GLU A 42 16.00 -8.02 -9.90
C GLU A 42 14.98 -9.12 -10.25
N LEU A 43 15.34 -10.40 -10.06
CA LEU A 43 14.56 -11.56 -10.51
C LEU A 43 13.08 -11.54 -10.10
N TRP A 44 12.76 -10.98 -8.92
CA TRP A 44 11.40 -10.89 -8.40
C TRP A 44 11.00 -9.46 -8.03
N LEU A 45 11.76 -8.46 -8.46
CA LEU A 45 11.49 -7.05 -8.19
C LEU A 45 10.08 -6.64 -8.61
N SER A 46 9.63 -7.11 -9.79
CA SER A 46 8.27 -6.83 -10.28
C SER A 46 7.18 -7.40 -9.37
N CYS A 47 7.40 -8.57 -8.77
CA CYS A 47 6.47 -9.16 -7.80
C CYS A 47 6.33 -8.29 -6.55
N CYS A 48 7.46 -7.74 -6.05
CA CYS A 48 7.47 -6.85 -4.91
C CYS A 48 6.81 -5.50 -5.23
N HIS A 49 7.02 -4.95 -6.43
CA HIS A 49 6.36 -3.71 -6.86
C HIS A 49 4.84 -3.84 -6.92
N GLU A 50 4.31 -4.97 -7.42
CA GLU A 50 2.87 -5.26 -7.41
C GLU A 50 2.32 -5.41 -5.98
N HIS A 51 3.09 -6.07 -5.11
CA HIS A 51 2.74 -6.25 -3.70
C HIS A 51 2.71 -4.91 -2.94
N ASP A 52 3.72 -4.08 -3.15
CA ASP A 52 3.82 -2.72 -2.61
C ASP A 52 2.62 -1.87 -3.01
N TYR A 53 2.16 -1.99 -4.25
CA TYR A 53 0.97 -1.26 -4.70
C TYR A 53 -0.28 -1.66 -3.90
N ALA A 54 -0.50 -2.95 -3.65
CA ALA A 54 -1.60 -3.38 -2.79
C ALA A 54 -1.42 -2.90 -1.33
N TYR A 55 -0.18 -2.95 -0.82
CA TYR A 55 0.15 -2.49 0.53
C TYR A 55 0.00 -0.98 0.69
N TRP A 56 0.32 -0.19 -0.33
CA TRP A 56 0.11 1.25 -0.36
C TRP A 56 -1.38 1.59 -0.22
N GLN A 57 -2.24 0.89 -0.98
CA GLN A 57 -3.70 1.07 -0.93
C GLN A 57 -4.28 0.71 0.44
N GLY A 58 -3.78 -0.35 1.09
CA GLY A 58 -4.40 -0.89 2.29
C GLY A 58 -5.74 -1.57 1.99
N GLY A 59 -6.62 -1.66 2.99
CA GLY A 59 -7.89 -2.38 2.87
C GLY A 59 -8.15 -3.36 4.01
N THR A 60 -8.97 -4.37 3.77
CA THR A 60 -9.33 -5.42 4.74
C THR A 60 -8.18 -6.38 5.00
N TYR A 61 -8.33 -7.18 6.05
CA TYR A 61 -7.36 -8.23 6.38
C TYR A 61 -7.31 -9.31 5.29
N GLU A 62 -8.45 -9.63 4.70
CA GLU A 62 -8.61 -10.58 3.60
C GLU A 62 -7.89 -10.09 2.34
N GLN A 63 -8.01 -8.80 2.01
CA GLN A 63 -7.27 -8.18 0.91
C GLN A 63 -5.76 -8.25 1.13
N ARG A 64 -5.28 -8.02 2.36
CA ARG A 64 -3.86 -8.23 2.70
C ARG A 64 -3.44 -9.68 2.49
N LEU A 65 -4.25 -10.63 2.95
CA LEU A 65 -3.95 -12.06 2.77
C LEU A 65 -3.87 -12.43 1.29
N GLU A 66 -4.74 -11.88 0.46
CA GLU A 66 -4.71 -12.10 -0.99
C GLU A 66 -3.46 -11.49 -1.61
N ALA A 67 -3.11 -10.24 -1.27
CA ALA A 67 -1.87 -9.61 -1.74
C ALA A 67 -0.63 -10.44 -1.37
N ASP A 68 -0.54 -10.91 -0.12
CA ASP A 68 0.58 -11.71 0.36
C ASP A 68 0.69 -13.06 -0.37
N LYS A 69 -0.43 -13.70 -0.71
CA LYS A 69 -0.46 -14.93 -1.52
C LYS A 69 -0.16 -14.67 -3.00
N ALA A 70 -0.56 -13.53 -3.53
CA ALA A 70 -0.22 -13.12 -4.88
C ALA A 70 1.29 -12.93 -5.04
N LEU A 71 1.95 -12.35 -4.03
CA LEU A 71 3.42 -12.27 -3.95
C LEU A 71 4.05 -13.67 -3.96
N GLU A 72 3.60 -14.56 -3.07
CA GLU A 72 4.09 -15.95 -3.04
C GLU A 72 3.95 -16.63 -4.43
N SER A 73 2.77 -16.53 -5.05
CA SER A 73 2.51 -17.11 -6.36
C SER A 73 3.42 -16.51 -7.45
N CYS A 74 3.62 -15.19 -7.45
CA CYS A 74 4.48 -14.50 -8.40
C CYS A 74 5.93 -14.96 -8.29
N VAL A 75 6.47 -14.97 -7.07
CA VAL A 75 7.87 -15.38 -6.80
C VAL A 75 8.10 -16.85 -7.12
N ALA A 76 7.12 -17.72 -6.84
CA ALA A 76 7.20 -19.13 -7.23
C ALA A 76 7.23 -19.30 -8.77
N ARG A 77 6.49 -18.47 -9.52
CA ARG A 77 6.48 -18.52 -11.00
C ARG A 77 7.79 -18.07 -11.64
N VAL A 78 8.56 -17.20 -11.00
CA VAL A 78 9.90 -16.82 -11.48
C VAL A 78 10.98 -17.86 -11.13
N GLY A 79 10.59 -19.01 -10.58
CA GLY A 79 11.45 -20.16 -10.37
C GLY A 79 11.96 -20.34 -8.93
N GLU A 80 11.46 -19.55 -7.98
CA GLU A 80 11.98 -19.49 -6.61
C GLU A 80 10.94 -19.86 -5.54
N PRO A 81 10.36 -21.06 -5.55
CA PRO A 81 9.23 -21.43 -4.67
C PRO A 81 9.60 -21.47 -3.18
N GLN A 82 10.86 -21.75 -2.82
CA GLN A 82 11.29 -21.71 -1.41
C GLN A 82 11.40 -20.27 -0.90
N ILE A 83 11.88 -19.35 -1.75
CA ILE A 83 11.92 -17.92 -1.45
C ILE A 83 10.49 -17.38 -1.34
N ALA A 84 9.58 -17.80 -2.21
CA ALA A 84 8.17 -17.42 -2.14
C ALA A 84 7.53 -17.73 -0.78
N VAL A 85 7.72 -18.94 -0.24
CA VAL A 85 7.19 -19.33 1.08
C VAL A 85 7.85 -18.51 2.20
N LEU A 86 9.16 -18.26 2.09
CA LEU A 86 9.88 -17.43 3.07
C LEU A 86 9.37 -15.99 3.07
N MET A 87 9.17 -15.40 1.89
CA MET A 87 8.59 -14.07 1.72
C MET A 87 7.18 -14.01 2.29
N LEU A 88 6.32 -14.99 2.01
CA LEU A 88 4.99 -15.08 2.61
C LEU A 88 5.07 -15.01 4.14
N ALA A 89 5.89 -15.85 4.76
CA ALA A 89 6.05 -15.84 6.21
C ALA A 89 6.53 -14.47 6.73
N GLY A 90 7.49 -13.85 6.03
CA GLY A 90 8.00 -12.51 6.33
C GLY A 90 6.92 -11.43 6.28
N VAL A 91 6.19 -11.32 5.16
CA VAL A 91 5.16 -10.28 4.99
C VAL A 91 3.98 -10.49 5.94
N ARG A 92 3.61 -11.73 6.28
CA ARG A 92 2.55 -12.01 7.26
C ARG A 92 2.89 -11.50 8.66
N VAL A 93 4.16 -11.51 9.06
CA VAL A 93 4.62 -11.02 10.36
C VAL A 93 4.94 -9.52 10.31
N GLY A 94 5.75 -9.08 9.35
CA GLY A 94 6.28 -7.71 9.29
C GLY A 94 5.36 -6.68 8.62
N GLY A 95 4.45 -7.12 7.75
CA GLY A 95 3.59 -6.26 6.94
C GLY A 95 2.33 -5.74 7.65
N THR A 96 2.19 -5.95 8.95
CA THR A 96 1.01 -5.54 9.73
C THR A 96 0.87 -4.00 9.79
N PRO A 97 -0.36 -3.44 9.79
CA PRO A 97 -0.59 -1.99 9.85
C PRO A 97 -0.17 -1.33 11.17
N TYR A 98 0.09 -2.14 12.21
CA TYR A 98 0.36 -1.66 13.56
C TYR A 98 1.85 -1.44 13.86
N LEU A 99 2.74 -1.74 12.91
CA LEU A 99 4.16 -1.45 13.03
C LEU A 99 4.47 -0.12 12.33
N PRO A 100 5.35 0.73 12.90
CA PRO A 100 5.76 1.99 12.31
C PRO A 100 6.82 1.77 11.21
N THR A 101 6.57 0.83 10.30
CA THR A 101 7.45 0.55 9.15
C THR A 101 6.95 1.30 7.91
N ARG A 102 7.86 1.49 6.95
CA ARG A 102 7.61 2.11 5.65
C ARG A 102 6.88 1.20 4.66
N PHE A 103 6.92 -0.11 4.89
CA PHE A 103 6.31 -1.19 4.09
C PHE A 103 5.11 -1.84 4.79
N ARG A 104 4.44 -1.12 5.70
CA ARG A 104 3.26 -1.64 6.42
C ARG A 104 2.02 -1.68 5.51
N TRP A 105 1.05 -2.52 5.83
CA TRP A 105 -0.28 -2.42 5.20
C TRP A 105 -0.89 -1.02 5.37
N GLY A 106 -1.35 -0.43 4.28
CA GLY A 106 -1.87 0.93 4.21
C GLY A 106 -0.80 2.02 4.35
N TYR A 107 0.45 1.78 3.93
CA TYR A 107 1.53 2.76 4.14
C TYR A 107 1.35 4.08 3.37
N GLY A 108 0.49 4.11 2.34
CA GLY A 108 0.11 5.33 1.64
C GLY A 108 -0.69 6.32 2.48
N TRP A 109 -1.34 5.83 3.54
CA TRP A 109 -2.14 6.62 4.47
C TRP A 109 -1.34 7.06 5.69
N SER A 110 -1.86 8.07 6.39
CA SER A 110 -1.31 8.52 7.67
C SER A 110 -1.27 7.36 8.66
N TYR A 111 -0.14 7.20 9.37
CA TYR A 111 -0.01 6.18 10.41
C TYR A 111 -0.69 6.65 11.71
N PRO A 112 -1.49 5.80 12.38
CA PRO A 112 -1.82 4.41 12.05
C PRO A 112 -2.98 4.28 11.05
N ARG A 113 -2.93 3.24 10.22
CA ARG A 113 -4.02 2.87 9.29
C ARG A 113 -4.48 1.44 9.56
N ALA A 114 -5.55 1.26 10.32
CA ALA A 114 -6.09 -0.07 10.62
C ALA A 114 -6.67 -0.76 9.36
N TYR A 115 -6.96 -2.05 9.47
CA TYR A 115 -7.73 -2.76 8.45
C TYR A 115 -9.14 -2.19 8.34
N GLY A 116 -9.65 -2.12 7.11
CA GLY A 116 -11.02 -1.68 6.85
C GLY A 116 -11.31 -1.58 5.36
N GLU A 117 -12.59 -1.67 5.00
CA GLU A 117 -13.04 -1.40 3.63
C GLU A 117 -12.68 0.03 3.24
N LEU A 118 -12.23 0.19 1.98
CA LEU A 118 -11.95 1.50 1.42
C LEU A 118 -13.26 2.22 1.09
N THR A 119 -13.37 3.46 1.52
CA THR A 119 -14.52 4.31 1.21
C THR A 119 -14.50 4.76 -0.27
N ALA A 120 -15.63 5.25 -0.77
CA ALA A 120 -15.71 5.78 -2.14
C ALA A 120 -14.70 6.90 -2.41
N ASP A 121 -14.47 7.78 -1.43
CA ASP A 121 -13.50 8.88 -1.56
C ASP A 121 -12.06 8.37 -1.59
N GLU A 122 -11.74 7.34 -0.80
CA GLU A 122 -10.41 6.72 -0.78
C GLU A 122 -10.13 5.96 -2.08
N LEU A 123 -11.13 5.24 -2.60
CA LEU A 123 -11.04 4.59 -3.91
C LEU A 123 -10.83 5.61 -5.04
N ALA A 124 -11.48 6.77 -4.97
CA ALA A 124 -11.28 7.86 -5.93
C ALA A 124 -9.86 8.43 -5.86
N GLN A 125 -9.29 8.59 -4.66
CA GLN A 125 -7.89 9.02 -4.48
C GLN A 125 -6.91 8.00 -5.07
N ILE A 126 -7.13 6.71 -4.80
CA ILE A 126 -6.34 5.62 -5.38
C ILE A 126 -6.36 5.72 -6.90
N GLN A 127 -7.56 5.75 -7.50
CA GLN A 127 -7.72 5.81 -8.96
C GLN A 127 -7.01 7.02 -9.57
N ALA A 128 -7.12 8.20 -8.94
CA ALA A 128 -6.48 9.43 -9.42
C ALA A 128 -4.94 9.34 -9.41
N LEU A 129 -4.35 8.63 -8.45
CA LEU A 129 -2.92 8.45 -8.33
C LEU A 129 -2.40 7.31 -9.21
N SER A 130 -3.17 6.24 -9.43
CA SER A 130 -2.79 5.12 -10.31
C SER A 130 -2.64 5.53 -11.78
N VAL A 131 -3.50 6.44 -12.27
CA VAL A 131 -3.41 6.97 -13.64
C VAL A 131 -2.09 7.72 -13.86
N ARG A 132 -1.52 8.33 -12.82
CA ARG A 132 -0.25 9.04 -12.91
C ARG A 132 0.96 8.12 -12.94
N VAL A 133 0.85 6.91 -12.40
CA VAL A 133 1.91 5.89 -12.43
C VAL A 133 2.03 5.28 -13.83
N GLY A 134 0.92 5.03 -14.52
CA GLY A 134 0.93 4.51 -15.90
C GLY A 134 1.35 5.51 -16.98
N GLY A 135 1.27 6.82 -16.71
CA GLY A 135 1.56 7.86 -17.70
C GLY A 135 3.04 8.25 -17.85
N ALA A 136 3.91 7.83 -16.92
CA ALA A 136 5.33 8.22 -16.94
C ALA A 136 6.24 7.24 -17.71
N GLY A 137 5.71 6.10 -18.16
CA GLY A 137 6.49 5.03 -18.82
C GLY A 137 6.42 5.01 -20.36
N ASP A 138 5.48 5.71 -20.98
CA ASP A 138 5.17 5.52 -22.40
C ASP A 138 5.78 6.58 -23.35
N GLU A 139 6.35 7.67 -22.82
CA GLU A 139 6.92 8.75 -23.65
C GLU A 139 8.37 8.51 -24.11
N ALA A 140 9.03 7.45 -23.62
CA ALA A 140 10.40 7.11 -23.99
C ALA A 140 10.53 6.12 -25.17
N ALA A 141 9.42 5.56 -25.68
CA ALA A 141 9.44 4.50 -26.69
C ALA A 141 9.15 4.96 -28.13
N ASN A 142 8.94 6.25 -28.39
CA ASN A 142 8.59 6.74 -29.74
C ASN A 142 9.51 7.86 -30.24
N THR A 143 10.82 7.62 -30.28
CA THR A 143 11.74 8.37 -31.16
C THR A 143 12.78 7.42 -31.76
N GLY A 144 12.32 6.58 -32.68
CA GLY A 144 13.21 5.74 -33.47
C GLY A 144 12.46 4.92 -34.51
N GLU A 145 12.88 5.06 -35.76
CA GLU A 145 12.56 4.21 -36.92
C GLU A 145 11.33 4.54 -37.80
N ALA A 146 11.57 5.37 -38.82
CA ALA A 146 11.14 5.18 -40.22
C ALA A 146 11.98 6.17 -41.07
N ALA A 147 13.15 5.80 -41.57
CA ALA A 147 13.43 4.97 -42.75
C ALA A 147 13.11 5.66 -44.09
N GLU A 148 14.15 5.68 -44.94
CA GLU A 148 14.24 6.05 -46.38
C GLU A 148 14.39 7.53 -46.78
#